data_AF-A0A0C3RZG0-F1
#
_entry.id   AF-A0A0C3RZG0-F1
#
_cell.length_a   1.000
_cell.length_b   1.000
_cell.length_c   1.000
_cell.angle_alpha   90.00
_cell.angle_beta   90.00
_cell.angle_gamma   90.00
#
_symmetry.space_group_name_H-M   'P 1'
#
loop_
_entity.id
_entity.type
_entity.pdbx_description
1 polymer ?
#
loop_
_entity_poly.entity_id
_entity_poly.type
_entity_poly.pdbx_seq_one_letter_code
_entity_poly.pdbx_strand_id
1 'polypeptide(L)'
;VLRAVREVIENTSLPSWLQRPPRTFGTTAHGKLKADEWRTVCTIHLMITLVKTWGFSSSEREKDLLKNYVHLVIAAEQGTRRSMSPERAELFTQESYEYLAGLRSLFQHKLVQNHHLSLHFAQCLSLFGPVHAWWTYPFERYNGVIGRLNKNNHPSELPETFMRYFCAGARLRQLMSD
;
A
#
# COMPACT_ATOMS: atom_id res chain seq x y z
N VAL A 1 -11.88 -4.39 -19.46
CA VAL A 1 -11.46 -4.13 -18.06
C VAL A 1 -11.14 -2.66 -17.79
N LEU A 2 -10.08 -2.05 -18.35
CA LEU A 2 -9.70 -0.65 -18.00
C LEU A 2 -10.80 0.40 -18.16
N ARG A 3 -11.62 0.31 -19.22
CA ARG A 3 -12.79 1.20 -19.40
C ARG A 3 -13.80 1.04 -18.25
N ALA A 4 -14.10 -0.20 -17.88
CA ALA A 4 -15.00 -0.50 -16.77
C ALA A 4 -14.43 -0.02 -15.42
N VAL A 5 -13.10 -0.08 -15.22
CA VAL A 5 -12.46 0.50 -14.03
C VAL A 5 -12.70 2.01 -13.94
N ARG A 6 -12.55 2.73 -15.06
CA ARG A 6 -12.82 4.19 -15.10
C ARG A 6 -14.28 4.51 -14.79
N GLU A 7 -15.20 3.76 -15.38
CA GLU A 7 -16.64 3.89 -15.09
C GLU A 7 -16.93 3.66 -13.60
N VAL A 8 -16.31 2.64 -12.98
CA VAL A 8 -16.44 2.39 -11.54
C VAL A 8 -15.83 3.53 -10.73
N ILE A 9 -14.67 4.07 -11.11
CA ILE A 9 -14.05 5.25 -10.44
C ILE A 9 -14.98 6.46 -10.49
N GLU A 10 -15.65 6.71 -11.61
CA GLU A 10 -16.56 7.84 -11.76
C GLU A 10 -17.84 7.69 -10.93
N ASN A 11 -18.33 6.45 -10.78
CA ASN A 11 -19.61 6.16 -10.13
C ASN A 11 -19.47 5.71 -8.66
N THR A 12 -18.25 5.58 -8.12
CA THR A 12 -18.03 5.16 -6.73
C THR A 12 -17.80 6.37 -5.82
N SER A 13 -18.67 6.56 -4.83
CA SER A 13 -18.44 7.54 -3.77
C SER A 13 -17.49 7.00 -2.72
N LEU A 14 -16.35 7.67 -2.52
CA LEU A 14 -15.39 7.32 -1.48
C LEU A 14 -15.47 8.27 -0.27
N PRO A 15 -15.34 7.76 0.96
CA PRO A 15 -15.10 8.55 2.16
C PRO A 15 -13.93 9.52 1.99
N SER A 16 -13.98 10.65 2.71
CA SER A 16 -12.97 11.72 2.62
C SER A 16 -11.56 11.30 3.04
N TRP A 17 -11.44 10.28 3.89
CA TRP A 17 -10.15 9.78 4.39
C TRP A 17 -9.45 8.81 3.42
N LEU A 18 -10.10 8.40 2.33
CA LEU A 18 -9.47 7.60 1.27
C LEU A 18 -8.99 8.52 0.15
N GLN A 19 -7.75 8.32 -0.26
CA GLN A 19 -7.20 9.03 -1.40
C GLN A 19 -7.92 8.60 -2.68
N ARG A 20 -8.50 9.59 -3.38
CA ARG A 20 -9.22 9.36 -4.63
C ARG A 20 -8.22 9.21 -5.78
N PRO A 21 -8.32 8.13 -6.57
CA PRO A 21 -7.51 8.00 -7.77
C PRO A 21 -8.02 8.94 -8.87
N PRO A 22 -7.18 9.26 -9.86
CA PRO A 22 -7.60 10.10 -10.97
C PRO A 22 -8.63 9.40 -11.86
N ARG A 23 -9.58 10.18 -12.38
CA ARG A 23 -10.63 9.69 -13.29
C ARG A 23 -10.08 9.07 -14.57
N THR A 24 -8.98 9.62 -15.10
CA THR A 24 -8.35 9.10 -16.33
C THR A 24 -7.31 8.00 -16.02
N PHE A 25 -7.52 7.21 -14.96
CA PHE A 25 -6.66 6.09 -14.58
C PHE A 25 -6.23 5.23 -15.79
N GLY A 26 -4.92 4.98 -15.92
CA GLY A 26 -4.36 4.23 -17.05
C GLY A 26 -4.29 5.00 -18.37
N THR A 27 -4.39 6.33 -18.36
CA THR A 27 -3.99 7.18 -19.50
C THR A 27 -2.61 7.79 -19.25
N THR A 28 -1.89 8.12 -20.32
CA THR A 28 -0.60 8.83 -20.27
C THR A 28 -0.72 10.29 -19.82
N ALA A 29 -1.94 10.83 -19.80
CA ALA A 29 -2.23 12.23 -19.43
C ALA A 29 -2.05 12.51 -17.93
N HIS A 30 -2.03 11.47 -17.09
CA HIS A 30 -1.68 11.63 -15.69
C HIS A 30 -0.31 11.05 -15.38
N GLY A 31 0.41 11.75 -14.50
CA GLY A 31 1.71 11.33 -14.00
C GLY A 31 1.63 10.05 -13.15
N LYS A 32 2.73 9.72 -12.47
CA LYS A 32 2.81 8.52 -11.64
C LYS A 32 1.81 8.59 -10.48
N LEU A 33 1.03 7.53 -10.33
CA LEU A 33 0.15 7.33 -9.19
C LEU A 33 0.95 7.18 -7.90
N LYS A 34 0.44 7.79 -6.83
CA LYS A 34 0.99 7.63 -5.48
C LYS A 34 0.59 6.27 -4.90
N ALA A 35 1.34 5.80 -3.91
CA ALA A 35 1.09 4.51 -3.27
C ALA A 35 -0.34 4.38 -2.72
N ASP A 36 -0.88 5.44 -2.11
CA ASP A 36 -2.23 5.41 -1.55
C ASP A 36 -3.34 5.42 -2.63
N GLU A 37 -3.07 6.05 -3.78
CA GLU A 37 -3.97 5.99 -4.94
C GLU A 37 -3.99 4.57 -5.52
N TRP A 38 -2.83 3.93 -5.64
CA TRP A 38 -2.72 2.53 -6.04
C TRP A 38 -3.50 1.61 -5.11
N ARG A 39 -3.36 1.80 -3.79
CA ARG A 39 -4.11 1.04 -2.79
C ARG A 39 -5.61 1.11 -3.05
N THR A 40 -6.16 2.32 -3.17
CA THR A 40 -7.59 2.53 -3.42
C THR A 40 -8.05 1.96 -4.77
N VAL A 41 -7.24 2.05 -5.82
CA VAL A 41 -7.60 1.44 -7.12
C VAL A 41 -7.67 -0.08 -7.00
N CYS A 42 -6.66 -0.71 -6.40
CA CYS A 42 -6.58 -2.16 -6.32
C CYS A 42 -7.65 -2.74 -5.38
N THR A 43 -7.77 -2.22 -4.17
CA THR A 43 -8.65 -2.84 -3.16
C THR A 43 -10.13 -2.55 -3.35
N ILE A 44 -10.49 -1.45 -4.03
CA ILE A 44 -11.89 -1.03 -4.21
C ILE A 44 -12.31 -1.14 -5.67
N HIS A 45 -11.74 -0.31 -6.54
CA HIS A 45 -12.26 -0.15 -7.91
C HIS A 45 -12.03 -1.37 -8.78
N LEU A 46 -10.83 -1.95 -8.73
CA LEU A 46 -10.51 -3.17 -9.45
C LEU A 46 -11.32 -4.35 -8.90
N MET A 47 -11.44 -4.50 -7.58
CA MET A 47 -12.30 -5.52 -6.99
C MET A 47 -13.74 -5.45 -7.50
N ILE A 48 -14.39 -4.28 -7.42
CA ILE A 48 -15.76 -4.09 -7.93
C ILE A 48 -15.83 -4.41 -9.43
N THR A 49 -14.87 -3.91 -10.21
CA THR A 49 -14.84 -4.11 -11.66
C THR A 49 -14.71 -5.59 -12.01
N LEU A 50 -13.77 -6.29 -11.40
CA LEU A 50 -13.47 -7.69 -11.71
C LEU A 50 -14.60 -8.60 -11.22
N VAL A 51 -15.20 -8.35 -10.06
CA VAL A 51 -16.39 -9.09 -9.61
C VAL A 51 -17.57 -8.87 -10.56
N LYS A 52 -17.84 -7.63 -10.98
CA LYS A 52 -18.93 -7.34 -11.94
C LYS A 52 -18.69 -7.99 -13.31
N THR A 53 -17.43 -8.04 -13.76
CA THR A 53 -17.09 -8.56 -15.09
C THR A 53 -16.98 -10.08 -15.10
N TRP A 54 -16.40 -10.68 -14.05
CA TRP A 54 -16.01 -12.08 -14.01
C TRP A 54 -16.76 -12.93 -12.98
N GLY A 55 -17.68 -12.36 -12.20
CA GLY A 55 -18.38 -13.07 -11.13
C GLY A 55 -19.65 -13.84 -11.56
N PHE A 56 -20.28 -13.50 -12.69
CA PHE A 56 -21.63 -13.99 -13.02
C PHE A 56 -21.74 -14.74 -14.36
N SER A 57 -21.05 -14.28 -15.41
CA SER A 57 -21.15 -14.86 -16.76
C SER A 57 -19.78 -14.92 -17.43
N SER A 58 -18.89 -15.69 -16.82
CA SER A 58 -17.48 -15.72 -17.16
C SER A 58 -16.99 -17.12 -17.47
N SER A 59 -15.93 -17.18 -18.27
CA SER A 59 -15.19 -18.42 -18.51
C SER A 59 -14.52 -18.92 -17.22
N GLU A 60 -14.22 -20.21 -17.16
CA GLU A 60 -13.56 -20.79 -15.97
C GLU A 60 -12.22 -20.09 -15.67
N ARG A 61 -11.47 -19.75 -16.73
CA ARG A 61 -10.24 -18.98 -16.61
C ARG A 61 -10.44 -17.62 -15.96
N GLU A 62 -11.52 -16.91 -16.27
CA GLU A 62 -11.82 -15.61 -15.68
C GLU A 62 -12.21 -15.71 -14.20
N LYS A 63 -12.89 -16.80 -13.81
CA LYS A 63 -13.15 -17.09 -12.40
C LYS A 63 -11.86 -17.37 -11.65
N ASP A 64 -10.94 -18.14 -12.23
CA ASP A 64 -9.63 -18.40 -11.62
C ASP A 64 -8.80 -17.11 -11.48
N LEU A 65 -8.83 -16.24 -12.50
CA LEU A 65 -8.18 -14.93 -12.44
C LEU A 65 -8.78 -14.06 -11.33
N LEU A 66 -10.11 -14.03 -11.21
CA LEU A 66 -10.80 -13.31 -10.14
C LEU A 66 -10.41 -13.88 -8.77
N LYS A 67 -10.45 -15.21 -8.60
CA LYS A 67 -10.08 -15.88 -7.35
C LYS A 67 -8.64 -15.55 -6.95
N ASN A 68 -7.70 -15.64 -7.89
CA ASN A 68 -6.31 -15.28 -7.63
C ASN A 68 -6.15 -13.80 -7.23
N TYR A 69 -6.93 -12.91 -7.84
CA TYR A 69 -6.95 -11.49 -7.47
C TYR A 69 -7.54 -11.24 -6.08
N VAL A 70 -8.59 -11.99 -5.70
CA VAL A 70 -9.17 -11.92 -4.35
C VAL A 70 -8.15 -12.31 -3.30
N HIS A 71 -7.38 -13.38 -3.50
CA HIS A 71 -6.28 -13.78 -2.61
C HIS A 71 -5.27 -12.64 -2.39
N LEU A 72 -4.85 -11.96 -3.47
CA LEU A 72 -3.98 -10.79 -3.38
C LEU A 72 -4.58 -9.66 -2.54
N VAL A 73 -5.86 -9.35 -2.74
CA VAL A 73 -6.51 -8.25 -2.03
C VAL A 73 -6.72 -8.56 -0.55
N ILE A 74 -7.07 -9.80 -0.19
CA ILE A 74 -7.19 -10.21 1.22
C ILE A 74 -5.82 -10.11 1.91
N ALA A 75 -4.76 -10.62 1.28
CA ALA A 75 -3.41 -10.50 1.80
C ALA A 75 -3.00 -9.02 1.99
N ALA A 76 -3.21 -8.17 0.98
CA ALA A 76 -2.91 -6.74 1.07
C ALA A 76 -3.71 -6.05 2.19
N GLU A 77 -4.98 -6.42 2.39
CA GLU A 77 -5.81 -5.87 3.45
C GLU A 77 -5.29 -6.27 4.83
N GLN A 78 -5.05 -7.56 5.09
CA GLN A 78 -4.54 -8.03 6.38
C GLN A 78 -3.19 -7.42 6.71
N GLY A 79 -2.28 -7.37 5.73
CA GLY A 79 -0.94 -6.83 5.90
C GLY A 79 -0.91 -5.33 6.19
N THR A 80 -1.96 -4.58 5.84
CA THR A 80 -2.02 -3.12 6.00
C THR A 80 -2.97 -2.65 7.10
N ARG A 81 -3.58 -3.56 7.86
CA ARG A 81 -4.46 -3.19 8.98
C ARG A 81 -3.66 -2.46 10.09
N ARG A 82 -4.37 -1.56 10.79
CA ARG A 82 -3.85 -0.82 11.95
C ARG A 82 -3.81 -1.62 13.25
N SER A 83 -4.33 -2.83 13.24
CA SER A 83 -4.25 -3.78 14.35
C SER A 83 -3.88 -5.15 13.81
N MET A 84 -3.12 -5.90 14.60
CA MET A 84 -2.60 -7.21 14.22
C MET A 84 -3.00 -8.25 15.26
N SER A 85 -3.31 -9.45 14.80
CA SER A 85 -3.55 -10.64 15.63
C SER A 85 -2.92 -11.86 14.96
N PRO A 86 -2.67 -12.95 15.71
CA PRO A 86 -2.12 -14.18 15.15
C PRO A 86 -2.95 -14.71 13.96
N GLU A 87 -4.28 -14.67 14.08
CA GLU A 87 -5.21 -15.17 13.05
C GLU A 87 -5.11 -14.34 11.76
N ARG A 88 -4.90 -13.03 11.88
CA ARG A 88 -4.69 -12.15 10.71
C ARG A 88 -3.35 -12.40 10.03
N ALA A 89 -2.30 -12.64 10.81
CA ALA A 89 -0.97 -12.95 10.28
C ALA A 89 -0.98 -14.33 9.57
N GLU A 90 -1.72 -15.29 10.11
CA GLU A 90 -1.94 -16.60 9.48
C GLU A 90 -2.74 -16.45 8.18
N LEU A 91 -3.87 -15.73 8.21
CA LEU A 91 -4.66 -15.46 7.01
C LEU A 91 -3.84 -14.74 5.94
N PHE A 92 -3.03 -13.74 6.32
CA PHE A 92 -2.09 -13.09 5.39
C PHE A 92 -1.17 -14.10 4.70
N THR A 93 -0.62 -15.06 5.46
CA THR A 93 0.32 -16.07 4.94
C THR A 93 -0.38 -16.99 3.95
N GLN A 94 -1.54 -17.51 4.34
CA GLN A 94 -2.34 -18.42 3.51
C GLN A 94 -2.71 -17.75 2.18
N GLU A 95 -3.28 -16.55 2.22
CA GLU A 95 -3.74 -15.83 1.05
C GLU A 95 -2.57 -15.39 0.15
N SER A 96 -1.43 -15.02 0.74
CA SER A 96 -0.21 -14.73 -0.03
C SER A 96 0.30 -15.97 -0.76
N TYR A 97 0.25 -17.14 -0.13
CA TYR A 97 0.66 -18.39 -0.76
C TYR A 97 -0.26 -18.77 -1.92
N GLU A 98 -1.59 -18.75 -1.72
CA GLU A 98 -2.58 -19.03 -2.76
C GLU A 98 -2.44 -18.08 -3.95
N TYR A 99 -2.23 -16.78 -3.69
CA TYR A 99 -1.95 -15.81 -4.74
C TYR A 99 -0.69 -16.15 -5.55
N LEU A 100 0.42 -16.50 -4.89
CA LEU A 100 1.67 -16.83 -5.58
C LEU A 100 1.58 -18.15 -6.36
N ALA A 101 0.84 -19.13 -5.83
CA ALA A 101 0.55 -20.38 -6.52
C ALA A 101 -0.28 -20.13 -7.79
N GLY A 102 -1.35 -19.33 -7.68
CA GLY A 102 -2.17 -18.93 -8.83
C GLY A 102 -1.41 -18.07 -9.83
N LEU A 103 -0.52 -17.19 -9.38
CA LEU A 103 0.35 -16.40 -10.26
C LEU A 103 1.24 -17.31 -11.13
N ARG A 104 1.76 -18.41 -10.58
CA ARG A 104 2.53 -19.40 -11.33
C ARG A 104 1.67 -20.22 -12.27
N SER A 105 0.51 -20.71 -11.84
CA SER A 105 -0.33 -21.59 -12.66
C SER A 105 -1.02 -20.83 -13.80
N LEU A 106 -1.54 -19.63 -13.55
CA LEU A 106 -2.36 -18.88 -14.51
C LEU A 106 -1.52 -18.10 -15.53
N PHE A 107 -0.31 -17.67 -15.15
CA PHE A 107 0.53 -16.79 -15.96
C PHE A 107 1.92 -17.35 -16.26
N GLN A 108 2.28 -18.53 -15.74
CA GLN A 108 3.64 -19.07 -15.81
C GLN A 108 4.69 -18.07 -15.31
N HIS A 109 4.31 -17.28 -14.29
CA HIS A 109 5.12 -16.16 -13.84
C HIS A 109 6.40 -16.62 -13.14
N LYS A 110 7.53 -16.02 -13.51
CA LYS A 110 8.81 -16.24 -12.83
C LYS A 110 8.85 -15.45 -11.53
N LEU A 111 8.82 -16.16 -10.40
CA LEU A 111 8.91 -15.52 -9.10
C LEU A 111 10.27 -14.81 -8.91
N VAL A 112 10.23 -13.62 -8.31
CA VAL A 112 11.40 -12.82 -7.93
C VAL A 112 11.51 -12.74 -6.40
N GLN A 113 12.63 -12.21 -5.90
CA GLN A 113 12.93 -12.15 -4.47
C GLN A 113 11.81 -11.50 -3.64
N ASN A 114 11.15 -10.45 -4.14
CA ASN A 114 10.05 -9.80 -3.43
C ASN A 114 8.87 -10.74 -3.15
N HIS A 115 8.57 -11.70 -4.03
CA HIS A 115 7.55 -12.72 -3.78
C HIS A 115 7.94 -13.68 -2.65
N HIS A 116 9.23 -13.99 -2.53
CA HIS A 116 9.71 -14.78 -1.41
C HIS A 116 9.67 -13.98 -0.10
N LEU A 117 10.14 -12.73 -0.13
CA LEU A 117 10.13 -11.84 1.04
C LEU A 117 8.72 -11.58 1.55
N SER A 118 7.71 -11.48 0.66
CA SER A 118 6.33 -11.30 1.10
C SER A 118 5.81 -12.48 1.94
N LEU A 119 6.31 -13.70 1.74
CA LEU A 119 5.90 -14.87 2.54
C LEU A 119 6.45 -14.82 3.98
N HIS A 120 7.56 -14.12 4.20
CA HIS A 120 8.11 -13.90 5.55
C HIS A 120 7.47 -12.71 6.26
N PHE A 121 6.67 -11.92 5.55
CA PHE A 121 6.10 -10.69 6.08
C PHE A 121 5.21 -10.94 7.31
N ALA A 122 4.49 -12.06 7.36
CA ALA A 122 3.68 -12.44 8.52
C ALA A 122 4.50 -12.57 9.81
N GLN A 123 5.75 -13.03 9.74
CA GLN A 123 6.64 -13.09 10.91
C GLN A 123 6.92 -11.68 11.43
N CYS A 124 7.14 -10.72 10.54
CA CYS A 124 7.29 -9.32 10.93
C CYS A 124 6.00 -8.76 11.55
N LEU A 125 4.82 -9.11 11.00
CA LEU A 125 3.54 -8.69 11.56
C LEU A 125 3.32 -9.25 12.97
N SER A 126 3.70 -10.52 13.21
CA SER A 126 3.59 -11.15 14.53
C SER A 126 4.57 -10.57 15.55
N LEU A 127 5.80 -10.24 15.14
CA LEU A 127 6.85 -9.75 16.02
C LEU A 127 6.74 -8.25 16.32
N PHE A 128 6.46 -7.44 15.31
CA PHE A 128 6.48 -5.97 15.39
C PHE A 128 5.09 -5.34 15.37
N GLY A 129 4.05 -6.17 15.21
CA GLY A 129 2.68 -5.71 15.09
C GLY A 129 2.38 -5.05 13.73
N PRO A 130 1.37 -4.16 13.69
CA PRO A 130 0.94 -3.49 12.47
C PRO A 130 2.07 -2.75 11.74
N VAL A 131 2.09 -2.82 10.40
CA VAL A 131 3.09 -2.17 9.54
C VAL A 131 3.26 -0.69 9.85
N HIS A 132 2.19 0.01 10.22
CA HIS A 132 2.24 1.42 10.57
C HIS A 132 3.18 1.75 11.75
N ALA A 133 3.50 0.77 12.61
CA ALA A 133 4.44 0.96 13.71
C ALA A 133 5.90 0.99 13.26
N TRP A 134 6.24 0.40 12.11
CA TRP A 134 7.63 0.18 11.69
C TRP A 134 7.92 0.47 10.21
N TRP A 135 6.93 0.96 9.45
CA TRP A 135 7.12 1.39 8.06
C TRP A 135 8.05 2.59 7.90
N THR A 136 8.59 2.78 6.70
CA THR A 136 9.63 3.78 6.41
C THR A 136 9.11 5.19 6.14
N TYR A 137 7.81 5.36 5.85
CA TYR A 137 7.24 6.66 5.47
C TYR A 137 7.48 7.81 6.46
N PRO A 138 7.43 7.61 7.79
CA PRO A 138 7.81 8.66 8.73
C PRO A 138 9.26 9.12 8.55
N PHE A 139 10.19 8.19 8.33
CA PHE A 139 11.60 8.51 8.10
C PHE A 139 11.82 9.20 6.75
N GLU A 140 11.12 8.78 5.69
CA GLU A 140 11.15 9.47 4.40
C GLU A 140 10.66 10.92 4.50
N ARG A 141 9.61 11.15 5.31
CA ARG A 141 9.12 12.50 5.60
C ARG A 141 10.19 13.32 6.32
N TYR A 142 10.89 12.75 7.30
CA TYR A 142 12.00 13.41 7.97
C TYR A 142 13.15 13.70 7.02
N ASN A 143 13.53 12.79 6.14
CA ASN A 143 14.54 13.02 5.11
C ASN A 143 14.17 14.22 4.22
N GLY A 144 12.90 14.36 3.86
CA GLY A 144 12.40 15.53 3.12
C GLY A 144 12.49 16.84 3.92
N VAL A 145 12.22 16.82 5.23
CA VAL A 145 12.40 17.99 6.10
C VAL A 145 13.88 18.36 6.22
N ILE A 146 14.73 17.37 6.50
CA ILE A 146 16.19 17.50 6.59
C ILE A 146 16.78 18.02 5.28
N GLY A 147 16.28 17.54 4.15
CA GLY A 147 16.69 18.00 2.82
C GLY A 147 16.38 19.47 2.55
N ARG A 148 15.35 20.03 3.19
CA ARG A 148 14.94 21.45 3.03
C ARG A 148 15.56 22.41 4.04
N LEU A 149 16.20 21.91 5.09
CA LEU A 149 16.89 22.77 6.05
C LEU A 149 18.11 23.41 5.37
N ASN A 150 18.32 24.70 5.60
CA ASN A 150 19.53 25.39 5.15
C ASN A 150 20.72 24.77 5.88
N LYS A 151 21.61 24.15 5.10
CA LYS A 151 22.85 23.57 5.59
C LYS A 151 23.96 24.55 5.24
N ASN A 152 24.76 24.97 6.20
CA ASN A 152 25.94 25.80 5.94
C ASN A 152 27.08 25.01 5.24
N ASN A 153 26.77 23.91 4.54
CA ASN A 153 27.75 22.99 3.95
C ASN A 153 28.87 22.52 4.90
N HIS A 154 28.59 22.43 6.20
CA HIS A 154 29.48 21.84 7.21
C HIS A 154 28.90 20.50 7.68
N PRO A 155 29.29 19.36 7.06
CA PRO A 155 28.70 18.06 7.38
C PRO A 155 28.89 17.62 8.83
N SER A 156 29.98 18.05 9.47
CA SER A 156 30.29 17.76 10.88
C SER A 156 29.30 18.38 11.87
N GLU A 157 28.69 19.51 11.52
CA GLU A 157 27.77 20.26 12.39
C GLU A 157 26.29 19.92 12.14
N LEU A 158 26.03 19.14 11.08
CA LEU A 158 24.68 18.74 10.71
C LEU A 158 23.94 18.02 11.84
N PRO A 159 24.50 16.99 12.52
CA PRO A 159 23.78 16.26 13.56
C PRO A 159 23.33 17.17 14.70
N GLU A 160 24.21 18.08 15.13
CA GLU A 160 23.92 19.03 16.20
C GLU A 160 22.85 20.04 15.79
N THR A 161 22.98 20.60 14.59
CA THR A 161 22.01 21.53 14.02
C THR A 161 20.61 20.89 13.95
N PHE A 162 20.53 19.66 13.44
CA PHE A 162 19.25 18.92 13.38
C PHE A 162 18.66 18.68 14.76
N MET A 163 19.47 18.25 15.73
CA MET A 163 18.98 17.99 17.08
C MET A 163 18.44 19.27 17.74
N ARG A 164 19.14 20.40 17.58
CA ARG A 164 18.69 21.70 18.09
C ARG A 164 17.33 22.10 17.50
N TYR A 165 17.17 22.04 16.17
CA TYR A 165 15.91 22.39 15.51
C TYR A 165 14.76 21.43 15.85
N PHE A 166 15.06 20.13 15.98
CA PHE A 166 14.07 19.13 16.39
C PHE A 166 13.53 19.44 17.80
N CYS A 167 14.43 19.66 18.77
CA CYS A 167 14.07 20.02 20.14
C CYS A 167 13.32 21.36 20.22
N ALA A 168 13.76 22.38 19.48
CA ALA A 168 13.08 23.67 19.41
C ALA A 168 11.66 23.53 18.85
N GLY A 169 11.49 22.77 17.76
CA GLY A 169 10.18 22.51 17.16
C GLY A 169 9.26 21.67 18.04
N ALA A 170 9.81 20.72 18.81
CA ALA A 170 9.03 19.93 19.78
C ALA A 170 8.51 20.81 20.92
N ARG A 171 9.36 21.67 21.50
CA ARG A 171 8.96 22.63 22.53
C ARG A 171 7.92 23.62 22.04
N LEU A 172 8.08 24.15 20.82
CA LEU A 172 7.10 25.06 20.23
C LEU A 172 5.74 24.39 20.06
N ARG A 173 5.70 23.15 19.57
CA ARG A 173 4.43 22.39 19.45
C ARG A 173 3.76 22.16 20.79
N GLN A 174 4.53 21.84 21.83
CA GLN A 174 4.02 21.69 23.19
C GLN A 174 3.37 23.00 23.68
N LEU A 175 4.07 24.14 23.52
CA LEU A 175 3.54 25.46 23.89
C LEU A 175 2.27 25.86 23.11
N MET A 176 2.09 25.35 21.90
CA MET A 176 0.89 25.63 21.08
C MET A 176 -0.28 24.69 21.37
N SER A 177 -0.02 23.57 22.06
CA SER A 177 -1.04 22.60 22.48
C SER A 177 -1.55 22.84 23.90
N ASP A 178 -0.90 23.74 24.64
CA ASP A 178 -1.37 24.31 25.91
C ASP A 178 -2.24 25.56 25.65
#